data_AF-U1QMZ1-F1
#
_entry.id   AF-U1QMZ1-F1
#
_cell.length_a   1.000
_cell.length_b   1.000
_cell.length_c   1.000
_cell.angle_alpha   90.00
_cell.angle_beta   90.00
_cell.angle_gamma   90.00
#
_symmetry.space_group_name_H-M   'P 1'
#
loop_
_entity.id
_entity.type
_entity.pdbx_description
1 polymer ?
#
loop_
_entity_poly.entity_id
_entity_poly.type
_entity_poly.pdbx_seq_one_letter_code
_entity_poly.pdbx_strand_id
1 'polypeptide(L)'
;MRQLLQHTSGLPEYTDTVPGRSDIFQIKDHYAQPRDLLDTALSKPAAFEPGTQWAYTNTNYVVLGMLIERVSQRPVGEQIDQRIIKKLGLSHTYFPAPGDRSIKGTHPQGYHLSAEGKLEDITEMDPAWGWAAGAMVSTP
;
A
#
# COMPACT_ATOMS: atom_id res chain seq x y z
N MET A 1 9.36 11.17 11.67
CA MET A 1 9.89 10.04 10.86
C MET A 1 9.94 8.74 11.65
N ARG A 2 10.71 8.65 12.76
CA ARG A 2 10.80 7.41 13.58
C ARG A 2 9.44 6.84 13.98
N GLN A 3 8.53 7.69 14.43
CA GLN A 3 7.16 7.30 14.82
C GLN A 3 6.33 6.72 13.67
N LEU A 4 6.60 7.10 12.41
CA LEU A 4 5.93 6.53 11.24
C LEU A 4 6.34 5.06 11.06
N LEU A 5 7.66 4.80 11.05
CA LEU A 5 8.22 3.45 10.91
C LEU A 5 7.83 2.52 12.06
N GLN A 6 7.50 3.07 13.21
CA GLN A 6 7.19 2.33 14.43
C GLN A 6 5.70 2.26 14.76
N HIS A 7 4.82 2.82 13.92
CA HIS A 7 3.37 2.85 14.18
C HIS A 7 2.98 3.53 15.50
N THR A 8 3.71 4.60 15.85
CA THR A 8 3.46 5.43 17.05
C THR A 8 3.16 6.89 16.67
N SER A 9 2.71 7.14 15.45
CA SER A 9 2.48 8.50 14.93
C SER A 9 1.14 9.13 15.36
N GLY A 10 0.15 8.30 15.72
CA GLY A 10 -1.22 8.76 15.93
C GLY A 10 -1.99 9.04 14.62
N LEU A 11 -1.41 8.78 13.44
CA LEU A 11 -2.10 8.99 12.17
C LEU A 11 -3.28 8.04 12.02
N PRO A 12 -4.47 8.53 11.65
CA PRO A 12 -5.62 7.67 11.38
C PRO A 12 -5.37 6.79 10.14
N GLU A 13 -6.05 5.64 10.09
CA GLU A 13 -5.94 4.64 9.02
C GLU A 13 -6.92 4.97 7.89
N TYR A 14 -6.46 5.14 6.64
CA TYR A 14 -7.36 5.48 5.52
C TYR A 14 -8.28 4.31 5.16
N THR A 15 -7.82 3.07 5.26
CA THR A 15 -8.61 1.86 4.92
C THR A 15 -9.82 1.62 5.84
N ASP A 16 -9.96 2.36 6.94
CA ASP A 16 -11.17 2.35 7.78
C ASP A 16 -12.38 2.97 7.05
N THR A 17 -12.14 3.86 6.09
CA THR A 17 -13.20 4.63 5.38
C THR A 17 -13.19 4.43 3.87
N VAL A 18 -12.20 3.73 3.32
CA VAL A 18 -12.24 3.33 1.92
C VAL A 18 -13.40 2.34 1.75
N PRO A 19 -14.37 2.60 0.83
CA PRO A 19 -15.37 1.61 0.45
C PRO A 19 -14.65 0.30 0.14
N GLY A 20 -15.06 -0.83 0.72
CA GLY A 20 -14.40 -2.11 0.48
C GLY A 20 -13.50 -2.66 1.60
N ARG A 21 -13.44 -2.02 2.77
CA ARG A 21 -13.00 -2.74 3.99
C ARG A 21 -13.84 -4.01 4.25
N SER A 22 -15.10 -3.99 3.81
CA SER A 22 -16.01 -5.14 3.80
C SER A 22 -16.10 -5.84 2.45
N ASP A 23 -15.52 -5.27 1.39
CA ASP A 23 -15.70 -5.74 0.01
C ASP A 23 -14.59 -5.22 -0.93
N ILE A 24 -13.46 -5.93 -0.99
CA ILE A 24 -12.35 -5.62 -1.91
C ILE A 24 -12.81 -5.49 -3.37
N PHE A 25 -13.93 -6.13 -3.75
CA PHE A 25 -14.44 -6.11 -5.12
C PHE A 25 -14.91 -4.73 -5.56
N GLN A 26 -15.20 -3.82 -4.61
CA GLN A 26 -15.57 -2.43 -4.91
C GLN A 26 -14.37 -1.55 -5.28
N ILE A 27 -13.16 -1.93 -4.90
CA ILE A 27 -11.96 -1.11 -5.08
C ILE A 27 -10.85 -1.80 -5.87
N LYS A 28 -10.95 -3.11 -6.11
CA LYS A 28 -9.90 -3.88 -6.79
C LYS A 28 -9.55 -3.34 -8.18
N ASP A 29 -10.43 -2.58 -8.82
CA ASP A 29 -10.22 -2.00 -10.15
C ASP A 29 -10.02 -0.48 -10.13
N HIS A 30 -9.91 0.10 -8.92
CA HIS A 30 -9.81 1.54 -8.73
C HIS A 30 -8.37 1.94 -8.38
N TYR A 31 -7.80 2.75 -9.25
CA TYR A 31 -6.54 3.42 -8.97
C TYR A 31 -6.73 4.55 -7.95
N ALA A 32 -5.85 4.64 -6.94
CA ALA A 32 -5.85 5.70 -5.94
C ALA A 32 -4.48 6.38 -5.89
N GLN A 33 -4.44 7.72 -5.97
CA GLN A 33 -3.19 8.44 -5.76
C GLN A 33 -2.80 8.37 -4.28
N PRO A 34 -1.50 8.29 -3.94
CA PRO A 34 -1.03 8.32 -2.55
C PRO A 34 -1.52 9.54 -1.77
N ARG A 35 -1.71 10.67 -2.47
CA ARG A 35 -2.25 11.89 -1.89
C ARG A 35 -3.70 11.74 -1.46
N ASP A 36 -4.53 11.07 -2.26
CA ASP A 36 -5.95 10.85 -1.96
C ASP A 36 -6.12 9.92 -0.74
N LEU A 37 -5.25 8.91 -0.62
CA LEU A 37 -5.18 8.04 0.57
C LEU A 37 -4.84 8.85 1.83
N LEU A 38 -3.84 9.74 1.74
CA LEU A 38 -3.47 10.61 2.84
C LEU A 38 -4.59 11.61 3.20
N ASP A 39 -5.23 12.23 2.22
CA ASP A 39 -6.32 13.18 2.45
C ASP A 39 -7.53 12.48 3.11
N THR A 40 -7.80 11.22 2.72
CA THR A 40 -8.82 10.37 3.37
C THR A 40 -8.47 10.13 4.85
N ALA A 41 -7.21 9.80 5.15
CA ALA A 41 -6.77 9.68 6.54
C ALA A 41 -6.95 11.00 7.30
N LEU A 42 -6.45 12.11 6.76
CA LEU A 42 -6.45 13.43 7.41
C LEU A 42 -7.84 14.06 7.57
N SER A 43 -8.87 13.51 6.92
CA SER A 43 -10.27 13.87 7.19
C SER A 43 -10.77 13.41 8.57
N LYS A 44 -10.03 12.53 9.25
CA LYS A 44 -10.34 11.97 10.56
C LYS A 44 -9.51 12.65 11.66
N PRO A 45 -10.01 12.67 12.91
CA PRO A 45 -9.19 13.07 14.04
C PRO A 45 -7.97 12.16 14.18
N ALA A 46 -6.91 12.67 14.81
CA ALA A 46 -5.78 11.85 15.22
C ALA A 46 -6.28 10.71 16.14
N ALA A 47 -5.72 9.52 15.98
CA ALA A 47 -6.08 8.37 16.80
C ALA A 47 -5.59 8.51 18.25
N PHE A 48 -4.44 9.16 18.44
CA PHE A 48 -3.82 9.46 19.73
C PHE A 48 -2.67 10.47 19.53
N GLU A 49 -2.13 11.00 20.62
CA GLU A 49 -0.98 11.90 20.60
C GLU A 49 0.31 11.19 20.13
N PRO A 50 1.12 11.79 19.23
CA PRO A 50 2.31 11.14 18.69
C PRO A 50 3.28 10.63 19.79
N GLY A 51 3.64 9.36 19.70
CA GLY A 51 4.59 8.69 20.59
C GLY A 51 3.99 8.15 21.89
N THR A 52 2.71 8.40 22.17
CA THR A 52 2.07 7.98 23.43
C THR A 52 1.54 6.55 23.39
N GLN A 53 1.22 6.04 22.20
CA GLN A 53 0.66 4.71 22.00
C GLN A 53 1.20 4.06 20.72
N TRP A 54 0.87 2.80 20.52
CA TRP A 54 1.12 2.04 19.29
C TRP A 54 -0.21 1.67 18.64
N ALA A 55 -0.36 1.95 17.36
CA ALA A 55 -1.43 1.38 16.54
C ALA A 55 -0.98 1.29 15.08
N TYR A 56 -1.18 0.11 14.49
CA TYR A 56 -0.89 -0.10 13.09
C TYR A 56 -1.71 0.84 12.19
N THR A 57 -1.05 1.40 11.19
CA THR A 57 -1.70 2.26 10.18
C THR A 57 -0.85 2.27 8.92
N ASN A 58 -1.45 1.92 7.79
CA ASN A 58 -0.86 1.97 6.47
C ASN A 58 -0.52 3.41 6.06
N THR A 59 -1.26 4.40 6.58
CA THR A 59 -1.02 5.83 6.35
C THR A 59 0.43 6.22 6.64
N ASN A 60 1.06 5.59 7.64
CA ASN A 60 2.47 5.83 7.92
C ASN A 60 3.39 5.52 6.74
N TYR A 61 3.17 4.38 6.09
CA TYR A 61 4.00 3.94 4.98
C TYR A 61 3.67 4.67 3.69
N VAL A 62 2.43 5.11 3.50
CA VAL A 62 2.09 6.09 2.44
C VAL A 62 2.87 7.39 2.64
N VAL A 63 2.88 7.97 3.85
CA VAL A 63 3.66 9.18 4.13
C VAL A 63 5.16 8.95 3.93
N LEU A 64 5.69 7.79 4.31
CA LEU A 64 7.10 7.44 4.10
C LEU A 64 7.45 7.32 2.61
N GLY A 65 6.58 6.71 1.80
CA GLY A 65 6.73 6.65 0.34
C GLY A 65 6.77 8.05 -0.28
N MET A 66 5.83 8.92 0.10
CA MET A 66 5.80 10.32 -0.36
C MET A 66 7.06 11.10 0.08
N LEU A 67 7.58 10.83 1.28
CA LEU A 67 8.82 11.43 1.76
C LEU A 67 10.04 10.97 0.94
N ILE A 68 10.11 9.69 0.58
CA ILE A 68 11.16 9.16 -0.31
C ILE A 68 11.13 9.90 -1.64
N GLU A 69 9.95 10.06 -2.25
CA GLU A 69 9.83 10.80 -3.52
C GLU A 69 10.24 12.26 -3.36
N ARG A 70 9.76 12.90 -2.29
CA ARG A 70 10.06 14.31 -2.02
C ARG A 70 11.55 14.58 -1.77
N VAL A 71 12.28 13.66 -1.15
CA VAL A 71 13.71 13.81 -0.86
C VAL A 71 14.57 13.40 -2.04
N SER A 72 14.23 12.30 -2.72
CA SER A 72 15.01 11.78 -3.85
C SER A 72 14.70 12.46 -5.18
N GLN A 73 13.57 13.16 -5.29
CA GLN A 73 13.03 13.70 -6.55
C GLN A 73 12.83 12.62 -7.62
N ARG A 74 12.55 11.38 -7.18
CA ARG A 74 12.36 10.19 -8.00
C ARG A 74 11.20 9.35 -7.46
N PRO A 75 10.48 8.59 -8.30
CA PRO A 75 9.45 7.67 -7.83
C PRO A 75 9.94 6.69 -6.76
N VAL A 76 9.09 6.35 -5.79
CA VAL A 76 9.46 5.42 -4.70
C VAL A 76 9.88 4.05 -5.24
N GLY A 77 9.20 3.56 -6.28
CA GLY A 77 9.53 2.31 -6.95
C GLY A 77 10.94 2.30 -7.55
N GLU A 78 11.40 3.44 -8.11
CA GLU A 78 12.78 3.56 -8.62
C GLU A 78 13.81 3.49 -7.49
N GLN A 79 13.52 4.12 -6.35
CA GLN A 79 14.42 4.07 -5.20
C GLN A 79 14.53 2.65 -4.62
N ILE A 80 13.42 1.92 -4.52
CA ILE A 80 13.41 0.52 -4.09
C ILE A 80 14.19 -0.35 -5.09
N ASP A 81 13.94 -0.17 -6.39
CA ASP A 81 14.62 -0.92 -7.46
C ASP A 81 16.14 -0.75 -7.40
N GLN A 82 16.61 0.50 -7.38
CA GLN A 82 18.04 0.81 -7.42
C GLN A 82 18.79 0.48 -6.13
N ARG A 83 18.13 0.58 -4.98
CA ARG A 83 18.80 0.41 -3.68
C ARG A 83 18.72 -1.01 -3.14
N ILE A 84 17.73 -1.78 -3.56
CA ILE A 84 17.45 -3.12 -3.01
C ILE A 84 17.40 -4.14 -4.13
N ILE A 85 16.41 -4.07 -5.03
CA ILE A 85 16.10 -5.13 -6.00
C ILE A 85 17.30 -5.45 -6.88
N LYS A 86 17.87 -4.45 -7.57
CA LYS A 86 19.02 -4.64 -8.45
C LYS A 86 20.29 -5.01 -7.71
N LYS A 87 20.50 -4.47 -6.50
CA LYS A 87 21.71 -4.75 -5.70
C LYS A 87 21.74 -6.17 -5.18
N LEU A 88 20.58 -6.74 -4.88
CA LEU A 88 20.44 -8.10 -4.37
C LEU A 88 20.13 -9.12 -5.49
N GLY A 89 19.97 -8.67 -6.74
CA GLY A 89 19.67 -9.56 -7.86
C GLY A 89 18.28 -10.19 -7.81
N LEU A 90 17.29 -9.50 -7.23
CA LEU A 90 15.93 -10.02 -7.03
C LEU A 90 15.12 -9.96 -8.35
N SER A 91 15.35 -10.91 -9.25
CA SER A 91 14.79 -10.90 -10.62
C SER A 91 13.26 -11.01 -10.71
N HIS A 92 12.58 -11.43 -9.64
CA HIS A 92 11.12 -11.57 -9.58
C HIS A 92 10.45 -10.61 -8.61
N THR A 93 11.20 -9.64 -8.08
CA THR A 93 10.68 -8.61 -7.17
C THR A 93 10.51 -7.30 -7.94
N TYR A 94 9.36 -6.65 -7.80
CA TYR A 94 9.12 -5.36 -8.42
C TYR A 94 8.07 -4.54 -7.67
N PHE A 95 8.15 -3.23 -7.88
CA PHE A 95 7.08 -2.29 -7.55
C PHE A 95 6.20 -2.15 -8.82
N PRO A 96 4.90 -2.49 -8.78
CA PRO A 96 4.02 -2.38 -9.94
C PRO A 96 3.95 -0.97 -10.50
N ALA A 97 3.85 -0.85 -11.83
CA ALA A 97 3.65 0.45 -12.47
C ALA A 97 2.21 0.95 -12.20
N PRO A 98 1.95 2.27 -12.23
CA PRO A 98 0.58 2.78 -12.12
C PRO A 98 -0.35 2.11 -13.15
N GLY A 99 -1.46 1.52 -12.68
CA GLY A 99 -2.42 0.80 -13.50
C GLY A 99 -2.03 -0.64 -13.89
N ASP A 100 -0.87 -1.15 -13.45
CA ASP A 100 -0.52 -2.57 -13.60
C ASP A 100 -1.33 -3.39 -12.60
N ARG A 101 -2.29 -4.15 -13.13
CA ARG A 101 -3.19 -5.01 -12.35
C ARG A 101 -2.76 -6.47 -12.36
N SER A 102 -1.71 -6.80 -13.10
CA SER A 102 -1.29 -8.17 -13.38
C SER A 102 -0.09 -8.58 -12.53
N ILE A 103 0.04 -9.88 -12.30
CA ILE A 103 1.26 -10.46 -11.73
C ILE A 103 2.08 -11.06 -12.87
N LYS A 104 3.34 -10.63 -12.99
CA LYS A 104 4.26 -11.11 -14.04
C LYS A 104 4.69 -12.56 -13.80
N GLY A 105 4.71 -13.35 -14.87
CA GLY A 105 5.18 -14.74 -14.86
C GLY A 105 4.18 -15.71 -14.23
N THR A 106 4.61 -16.94 -13.92
CA THR A 106 3.76 -17.94 -13.26
C THR A 106 3.54 -17.57 -11.79
N HIS A 107 2.29 -17.49 -11.36
CA HIS A 107 1.89 -17.13 -10.02
C HIS A 107 0.62 -17.89 -9.60
N PRO A 108 0.38 -18.07 -8.29
CA PRO A 108 -0.88 -18.61 -7.81
C PRO A 108 -2.02 -17.61 -8.02
N GLN A 109 -3.24 -18.13 -8.13
CA GLN A 109 -4.43 -17.29 -8.06
C GLN A 109 -4.67 -16.83 -6.61
N GLY A 110 -5.05 -15.56 -6.45
CA GLY A 110 -5.51 -14.98 -5.20
C GLY A 110 -7.03 -15.01 -5.13
N TYR A 111 -7.57 -15.37 -3.97
CA TYR A 111 -9.02 -15.43 -3.76
C TYR A 111 -9.43 -14.68 -2.50
N HIS A 112 -10.61 -14.05 -2.54
CA HIS A 112 -11.21 -13.39 -1.38
C HIS A 112 -12.69 -13.77 -1.26
N LEU A 113 -13.23 -13.67 -0.04
CA LEU A 113 -14.66 -13.87 0.18
C LEU A 113 -15.41 -12.59 -0.20
N SER A 114 -16.45 -12.71 -1.01
CA SER A 114 -17.42 -11.65 -1.25
C SER A 114 -18.24 -11.37 0.01
N ALA A 115 -19.03 -10.29 -0.01
CA ALA A 115 -19.97 -9.97 1.08
C ALA A 115 -20.98 -11.11 1.34
N GLU A 116 -21.28 -11.92 0.33
CA GLU A 116 -22.16 -13.10 0.38
C GLU A 116 -21.41 -14.37 0.83
N GLY A 117 -20.13 -14.29 1.15
CA GLY A 117 -19.31 -15.41 1.61
C GLY A 117 -18.86 -16.35 0.49
N LYS A 118 -18.93 -15.91 -0.77
CA LYS A 118 -18.46 -16.69 -1.92
C LYS A 118 -16.99 -16.42 -2.19
N LEU A 119 -16.21 -17.47 -2.43
CA LEU A 119 -14.82 -17.32 -2.83
C LEU A 119 -14.75 -16.83 -4.30
N GLU A 120 -14.12 -15.68 -4.52
CA GLU A 120 -13.99 -15.07 -5.84
C GLU A 120 -12.53 -14.67 -6.11
N ASP A 121 -12.14 -14.77 -7.38
CA ASP A 121 -10.77 -14.50 -7.84
C ASP A 121 -10.50 -12.98 -7.79
N ILE A 122 -9.41 -12.62 -7.11
CA ILE A 122 -8.90 -11.26 -6.99
C ILE A 122 -7.42 -11.18 -7.39
N THR A 123 -6.92 -12.14 -8.18
CA THR A 123 -5.53 -12.18 -8.64
C THR A 123 -5.17 -10.90 -9.38
N GLU A 124 -6.09 -10.42 -10.22
CA GLU A 124 -5.97 -9.14 -10.90
C GLU A 124 -6.65 -8.03 -10.11
N MET A 125 -5.83 -7.16 -9.52
CA MET A 125 -6.26 -5.97 -8.80
C MET A 125 -5.26 -4.84 -9.00
N ASP A 126 -5.73 -3.60 -8.95
CA ASP A 126 -4.87 -2.43 -8.85
C ASP A 126 -4.28 -2.34 -7.44
N PRO A 127 -2.94 -2.41 -7.26
CA PRO A 127 -2.32 -2.41 -5.95
C PRO A 127 -2.13 -1.00 -5.37
N ALA A 128 -2.63 0.05 -6.03
CA ALA A 128 -2.45 1.44 -5.62
C ALA A 128 -3.04 1.75 -4.24
N TRP A 129 -4.06 1.02 -3.79
CA TRP A 129 -4.59 1.17 -2.43
C TRP A 129 -3.57 0.76 -1.35
N GLY A 130 -2.65 -0.16 -1.64
CA GLY A 130 -1.55 -0.53 -0.76
C GLY A 130 -0.29 0.32 -0.97
N TRP A 131 0.00 0.72 -2.21
CA TRP A 131 1.16 1.52 -2.62
C TRP A 131 2.45 1.21 -1.81
N ALA A 132 3.14 2.21 -1.26
CA ALA A 132 4.35 2.01 -0.46
C ALA A 132 4.13 1.22 0.86
N ALA A 133 2.89 0.96 1.26
CA ALA A 133 2.55 0.14 2.42
C ALA A 133 2.40 -1.36 2.09
N GLY A 134 2.22 -1.74 0.82
CA GLY A 134 1.98 -3.16 0.49
C GLY A 134 1.86 -3.57 -0.98
N ALA A 135 2.19 -2.71 -1.96
CA ALA A 135 1.96 -3.01 -3.39
C ALA A 135 2.97 -3.96 -4.04
N MET A 136 4.10 -4.28 -3.38
CA MET A 136 5.18 -5.01 -4.02
C MET A 136 4.84 -6.48 -4.29
N VAL A 137 5.37 -6.98 -5.40
CA VAL A 137 5.34 -8.41 -5.76
C VAL A 137 6.73 -9.00 -5.58
N SER A 138 6.82 -10.24 -5.12
CA SER A 138 8.08 -10.98 -4.94
C SER A 138 7.85 -12.51 -5.00
N THR A 139 8.92 -13.28 -4.90
CA THR A 139 8.92 -14.74 -4.70
C THR A 139 9.55 -15.13 -3.35
N PRO A 140 9.28 -16.34 -2.82
CA PRO A 140 9.98 -16.91 -1.65
C PRO A 140 11.48 -17.11 -1.87
#